data_AF-A0A7W8A9F6-F1
#
_entry.id   AF-A0A7W8A9F6-F1
#
_cell.length_a   1.000
_cell.length_b   1.000
_cell.length_c   1.000
_cell.angle_alpha   90.00
_cell.angle_beta   90.00
_cell.angle_gamma   90.00
#
_symmetry.space_group_name_H-M   'P 1'
#
loop_
_entity.id
_entity.type
_entity.pdbx_description
1 polymer ?
#
loop_
_entity_poly.entity_id
_entity_poly.type
_entity_poly.pdbx_seq_one_letter_code
_entity_poly.pdbx_strand_id
1 'polypeptide(L)'
;MRKVLSRIGKTVAAAGIAAFWLLPPGVATASQSFAVDLTTDGVSQFNVAHTARGLRLGPQLAATAAEGEERQGFYVTTAIGTRSLANRIRPIMMAETPPGADVLLELRGQTRSARWTEWREARQGSDEVVLPASSTQLQARITLTQRGAGQGPEVYGLRLLVVDPARGQPEAEPAPKPLTTRVFATRIGQIGDKTANGHTIGSADRFVALPSRRALNANTTERAYEVKICYATRCVVAPIWDVGPWNIRDDYWNAAATRDMWADLPQGKPQAQAAYLDGYNTGRDDRARKVRNPAGIDLADELFWQDLGMTTNDWVNVTYLWTDVEALL
;
A
#
# COMPACT_ATOMS: atom_id res chain seq x y z
N MET A 1 7.06 -58.71 -54.01
CA MET A 1 6.50 -59.23 -52.73
C MET A 1 6.81 -58.24 -51.61
N ARG A 2 5.78 -57.91 -50.79
CA ARG A 2 5.78 -57.09 -49.55
C ARG A 2 5.84 -55.56 -49.75
N LYS A 3 5.04 -54.73 -49.08
CA LYS A 3 3.69 -54.80 -48.47
C LYS A 3 3.36 -53.34 -48.18
N VAL A 4 2.16 -52.89 -48.55
CA VAL A 4 1.57 -51.59 -48.17
C VAL A 4 1.26 -51.61 -46.66
N LEU A 5 1.51 -50.51 -45.95
CA LEU A 5 0.78 -50.15 -44.72
C LEU A 5 0.88 -48.65 -44.41
N SER A 6 -0.26 -47.98 -44.53
CA SER A 6 -0.56 -46.65 -43.98
C SER A 6 -0.72 -46.70 -42.46
N ARG A 7 -0.43 -45.61 -41.75
CA ARG A 7 -1.09 -45.19 -40.49
C ARG A 7 -0.77 -43.70 -40.27
N ILE A 8 -1.76 -42.82 -40.46
CA ILE A 8 -2.63 -42.23 -39.42
C ILE A 8 -1.84 -41.33 -38.48
N GLY A 9 -2.07 -40.02 -38.62
CA GLY A 9 -1.50 -38.98 -37.78
C GLY A 9 -2.06 -38.95 -36.37
N LYS A 10 -1.29 -38.33 -35.47
CA LYS A 10 -1.76 -37.85 -34.18
C LYS A 10 -1.12 -36.49 -33.90
N THR A 11 -1.94 -35.46 -33.99
CA THR A 11 -1.74 -34.15 -33.39
C THR A 11 -1.57 -34.34 -31.88
N VAL A 12 -0.45 -33.91 -31.32
CA VAL A 12 -0.25 -33.87 -29.86
C VAL A 12 -0.72 -32.50 -29.39
N ALA A 13 -1.84 -32.46 -28.67
CA ALA A 13 -2.26 -31.30 -27.90
C ALA A 13 -1.32 -31.13 -26.70
N ALA A 14 -0.72 -29.95 -26.56
CA ALA A 14 0.06 -29.58 -25.38
C ALA A 14 -0.90 -29.36 -24.20
N ALA A 15 -0.99 -30.33 -23.29
CA ALA A 15 -1.64 -30.16 -22.00
C ALA A 15 -0.68 -29.44 -21.06
N GLY A 16 -1.02 -28.22 -20.64
CA GLY A 16 -0.29 -27.49 -19.60
C GLY A 16 -0.34 -28.24 -18.28
N ILE A 17 0.84 -28.58 -17.74
CA ILE A 17 0.97 -29.21 -16.43
C ILE A 17 0.78 -28.12 -15.37
N ALA A 18 -0.36 -28.14 -14.66
CA ALA A 18 -0.50 -27.42 -13.41
C ALA A 18 0.37 -28.10 -12.36
N ALA A 19 1.49 -27.48 -11.99
CA ALA A 19 2.34 -27.96 -10.90
C ALA A 19 1.60 -27.77 -9.55
N PHE A 20 1.03 -28.85 -9.03
CA PHE A 20 0.54 -28.91 -7.65
C PHE A 20 1.73 -29.11 -6.72
N TRP A 21 2.16 -28.03 -6.05
CA TRP A 21 3.17 -28.13 -5.00
C TRP A 21 2.51 -28.56 -3.68
N LEU A 22 3.02 -29.66 -3.11
CA LEU A 22 2.65 -30.16 -1.79
C LEU A 22 3.14 -29.17 -0.72
N LEU A 23 2.22 -28.61 0.06
CA LEU A 23 2.54 -27.82 1.25
C LEU A 23 3.19 -28.73 2.32
N PRO A 24 4.19 -28.24 3.09
CA PRO A 24 4.78 -29.01 4.18
C PRO A 24 3.74 -29.37 5.26
N PRO A 25 3.85 -30.56 5.90
CA PRO A 25 2.91 -30.99 6.93
C PRO A 25 3.07 -30.16 8.22
N GLY A 26 1.95 -29.71 8.79
CA GLY A 26 1.90 -28.85 10.00
C GLY A 26 1.32 -27.45 9.76
N VAL A 27 0.96 -27.13 8.51
CA VAL A 27 0.36 -25.86 8.12
C VAL A 27 -1.14 -25.88 8.41
N ALA A 28 -1.65 -24.86 9.11
CA ALA A 28 -3.08 -24.58 9.21
C ALA A 28 -3.71 -24.66 7.81
N THR A 29 -4.69 -25.54 7.64
CA THR A 29 -5.26 -25.84 6.32
C THR A 29 -5.84 -24.56 5.72
N ALA A 30 -5.35 -24.15 4.55
CA ALA A 30 -5.93 -23.02 3.84
C ALA A 30 -7.38 -23.36 3.49
N SER A 31 -8.33 -22.54 3.94
CA SER A 31 -9.75 -22.72 3.64
C SER A 31 -10.08 -22.34 2.18
N GLN A 32 -9.31 -21.41 1.63
CA GLN A 32 -9.45 -20.90 0.27
C GLN A 32 -8.09 -20.50 -0.30
N SER A 33 -7.98 -20.53 -1.63
CA SER A 33 -6.76 -20.18 -2.36
C SER A 33 -7.11 -19.41 -3.62
N PHE A 34 -6.48 -18.24 -3.80
CA PHE A 34 -6.70 -17.35 -4.93
C PHE A 34 -5.39 -17.13 -5.67
N ALA A 35 -5.33 -17.51 -6.95
CA ALA A 35 -4.26 -17.09 -7.82
C ALA A 35 -4.56 -15.68 -8.34
N VAL A 36 -3.58 -14.79 -8.29
CA VAL A 36 -3.68 -13.44 -8.83
C VAL A 36 -3.09 -13.45 -10.23
N ASP A 37 -3.87 -13.01 -11.23
CA ASP A 37 -3.35 -12.78 -12.56
C ASP A 37 -2.57 -11.46 -12.58
N LEU A 38 -1.26 -11.57 -12.84
CA LEU A 38 -0.33 -10.44 -12.93
C LEU A 38 -0.02 -10.06 -14.38
N THR A 39 -0.63 -10.75 -15.35
CA THR A 39 -0.40 -10.52 -16.79
C THR A 39 -1.39 -9.51 -17.38
N THR A 40 -2.40 -9.11 -16.61
CA THR A 40 -3.44 -8.14 -16.99
C THR A 40 -3.33 -6.87 -16.16
N ASP A 41 -3.90 -5.78 -16.66
CA ASP A 41 -3.95 -4.51 -15.94
C ASP A 41 -4.69 -4.64 -14.59
N GLY A 42 -4.18 -3.88 -13.61
CA GLY A 42 -4.79 -3.73 -12.30
C GLY A 42 -5.79 -2.58 -12.28
N VAL A 43 -6.35 -2.28 -11.10
CA VAL A 43 -7.20 -1.09 -10.95
C VAL A 43 -6.38 0.21 -10.92
N SER A 44 -5.10 0.11 -10.58
CA SER A 44 -4.16 1.23 -10.54
C SER A 44 -2.75 0.69 -10.69
N GLN A 45 -1.96 1.27 -11.58
CA GLN A 45 -0.59 0.85 -11.81
C GLN A 45 0.29 2.01 -12.31
N PHE A 46 1.57 1.95 -12.02
CA PHE A 46 2.54 2.96 -12.43
C PHE A 46 3.90 2.31 -12.64
N ASN A 47 4.56 2.67 -13.75
CA ASN A 47 5.91 2.25 -14.07
C ASN A 47 6.14 0.73 -13.93
N VAL A 48 5.20 -0.06 -14.45
CA VAL A 48 5.28 -1.51 -14.52
C VAL A 48 5.02 -1.98 -15.95
N ALA A 49 5.54 -3.15 -16.30
CA ALA A 49 5.32 -3.80 -17.58
C ALA A 49 4.84 -5.23 -17.35
N HIS A 50 3.76 -5.61 -18.04
CA HIS A 50 3.30 -7.00 -18.06
C HIS A 50 4.20 -7.86 -18.94
N THR A 51 4.54 -9.04 -18.45
CA THR A 51 5.29 -10.07 -19.18
C THR A 51 4.38 -11.27 -19.42
N ALA A 52 4.82 -12.22 -20.26
CA ALA A 52 4.10 -13.48 -20.42
C ALA A 52 4.00 -14.32 -19.13
N ARG A 53 4.79 -13.99 -18.09
CA ARG A 53 4.82 -14.72 -16.81
C ARG A 53 4.25 -13.90 -15.63
N GLY A 54 4.16 -12.58 -15.74
CA GLY A 54 3.64 -11.73 -14.67
C GLY A 54 3.94 -10.25 -14.87
N LEU A 55 4.57 -9.63 -13.88
CA LEU A 55 4.72 -8.18 -13.76
C LEU A 55 6.17 -7.80 -13.45
N ARG A 56 6.73 -6.83 -14.17
CA ARG A 56 8.09 -6.32 -13.95
C ARG A 56 8.09 -4.81 -13.75
N LEU A 57 9.09 -4.29 -13.04
CA LEU A 57 9.37 -2.85 -13.03
C LEU A 57 9.64 -2.35 -14.45
N GLY A 58 9.11 -1.16 -14.78
CA GLY A 58 9.33 -0.52 -16.07
C GLY A 58 10.81 -0.35 -16.41
N PRO A 59 11.17 -0.32 -17.71
CA PRO A 59 12.55 -0.21 -18.14
C PRO A 59 13.17 1.11 -17.67
N GLN A 60 14.48 1.10 -17.46
CA GLN A 60 15.22 2.33 -17.23
C GLN A 60 15.27 3.13 -18.53
N LEU A 61 14.73 4.35 -18.52
CA LEU A 61 14.95 5.27 -19.64
C LEU A 61 16.42 5.70 -19.61
N ALA A 62 17.08 5.72 -20.77
CA ALA A 62 18.54 5.87 -20.88
C ALA A 62 19.09 7.18 -20.27
N ALA A 63 18.24 8.17 -19.98
CA ALA A 63 18.62 9.47 -19.42
C ALA A 63 18.66 9.52 -17.88
N THR A 64 18.15 8.51 -17.16
CA THR A 64 17.97 8.52 -15.68
C THR A 64 18.79 7.42 -15.00
N ALA A 65 20.06 7.30 -15.38
CA ALA A 65 20.97 6.26 -14.89
C ALA A 65 22.11 6.82 -14.04
N ALA A 66 21.80 7.82 -13.20
CA ALA A 66 22.76 8.27 -12.20
C ALA A 66 22.90 7.23 -11.08
N GLU A 67 24.11 7.08 -10.55
CA GLU A 67 24.34 6.27 -9.35
C GLU A 67 23.52 6.82 -8.18
N GLY A 68 22.75 5.95 -7.51
CA GLY A 68 21.91 6.32 -6.38
C GLY A 68 20.46 6.68 -6.71
N GLU A 69 20.08 6.75 -7.99
CA GLU A 69 18.69 6.96 -8.38
C GLU A 69 17.85 5.70 -8.08
N GLU A 70 16.74 5.88 -7.35
CA GLU A 70 15.78 4.83 -7.03
C GLU A 70 14.63 4.90 -8.02
N ARG A 71 14.42 3.83 -8.78
CA ARG A 71 13.24 3.66 -9.63
C ARG A 71 12.21 2.83 -8.89
N GLN A 72 10.97 3.28 -8.92
CA GLN A 72 9.85 2.56 -8.33
C GLN A 72 8.68 2.43 -9.30
N GLY A 73 7.91 1.37 -9.12
CA GLY A 73 6.64 1.13 -9.77
C GLY A 73 5.70 0.40 -8.84
N PHE A 74 4.40 0.40 -9.12
CA PHE A 74 3.45 -0.37 -8.35
C PHE A 74 2.32 -0.91 -9.24
N TYR A 75 1.65 -1.92 -8.68
CA TYR A 75 0.47 -2.55 -9.25
C TYR A 75 -0.53 -2.87 -8.14
N VAL A 76 -1.79 -2.47 -8.33
CA VAL A 76 -2.89 -2.75 -7.42
C VAL A 76 -3.89 -3.66 -8.12
N THR A 77 -4.14 -4.83 -7.55
CA THR A 77 -5.04 -5.82 -8.14
C THR A 77 -6.48 -5.32 -8.21
N THR A 78 -7.29 -5.92 -9.09
CA THR A 78 -8.74 -5.94 -8.87
C THR A 78 -9.08 -6.60 -7.52
N ALA A 79 -10.25 -6.28 -6.98
CA ALA A 79 -10.70 -6.86 -5.72
C ALA A 79 -11.08 -8.34 -5.93
N ILE A 80 -10.59 -9.20 -5.03
CA ILE A 80 -10.77 -10.65 -5.08
C ILE A 80 -11.82 -11.04 -4.05
N GLY A 81 -12.99 -11.46 -4.49
CA GLY A 81 -14.07 -11.91 -3.61
C GLY A 81 -13.71 -13.18 -2.85
N THR A 82 -14.00 -13.21 -1.55
CA THR A 82 -13.83 -14.39 -0.69
C THR A 82 -15.17 -15.12 -0.49
N ARG A 83 -15.13 -16.45 -0.38
CA ARG A 83 -16.31 -17.30 -0.12
C ARG A 83 -16.73 -17.30 1.35
N SER A 84 -15.83 -16.89 2.24
CA SER A 84 -16.05 -16.70 3.67
C SER A 84 -15.29 -15.47 4.14
N LEU A 85 -15.67 -14.95 5.30
CA LEU A 85 -14.93 -13.85 5.93
C LEU A 85 -13.47 -14.24 6.14
N ALA A 86 -12.57 -13.34 5.76
CA ALA A 86 -11.13 -13.52 5.88
C ALA A 86 -10.48 -12.31 6.55
N ASN A 87 -9.62 -12.56 7.54
CA ASN A 87 -8.73 -11.54 8.11
C ASN A 87 -7.28 -12.05 8.29
N ARG A 88 -7.01 -13.34 8.03
CA ARG A 88 -5.67 -13.92 8.05
C ARG A 88 -5.35 -14.48 6.67
N ILE A 89 -4.38 -13.87 6.01
CA ILE A 89 -4.00 -14.21 4.65
C ILE A 89 -2.53 -14.60 4.65
N ARG A 90 -2.22 -15.79 4.14
CA ARG A 90 -0.86 -16.21 3.81
C ARG A 90 -0.59 -15.94 2.34
N PRO A 91 0.23 -14.93 2.01
CA PRO A 91 0.66 -14.72 0.63
C PRO A 91 1.80 -15.69 0.27
N ILE A 92 1.74 -16.24 -0.93
CA ILE A 92 2.85 -16.95 -1.57
C ILE A 92 3.20 -16.16 -2.82
N MET A 93 4.35 -15.51 -2.80
CA MET A 93 4.85 -14.67 -3.90
C MET A 93 6.12 -15.28 -4.48
N MET A 94 6.19 -15.31 -5.81
CA MET A 94 7.38 -15.73 -6.55
C MET A 94 7.92 -14.54 -7.32
N ALA A 95 9.16 -14.17 -7.04
CA ALA A 95 9.81 -13.02 -7.64
C ALA A 95 11.28 -13.31 -7.99
N GLU A 96 11.76 -12.70 -9.07
CA GLU A 96 13.17 -12.54 -9.38
C GLU A 96 13.58 -11.15 -8.89
N THR A 97 14.50 -11.09 -7.91
CA THR A 97 14.98 -9.84 -7.30
C THR A 97 16.50 -9.69 -7.54
N PRO A 98 16.91 -8.97 -8.61
CA PRO A 98 18.32 -8.65 -8.85
C PRO A 98 18.96 -7.85 -7.70
N PRO A 99 20.29 -7.72 -7.66
CA PRO A 99 20.96 -6.85 -6.69
C PRO A 99 20.41 -5.42 -6.73
N GLY A 100 20.13 -4.86 -5.55
CA GLY A 100 19.53 -3.53 -5.42
C GLY A 100 18.03 -3.45 -5.72
N ALA A 101 17.40 -4.58 -6.06
CA ALA A 101 15.94 -4.68 -6.22
C ALA A 101 15.24 -5.01 -4.90
N ASP A 102 14.01 -4.53 -4.76
CA ASP A 102 13.12 -4.92 -3.67
C ASP A 102 11.66 -5.07 -4.15
N VAL A 103 10.91 -5.96 -3.50
CA VAL A 103 9.49 -6.19 -3.75
C VAL A 103 8.73 -6.13 -2.44
N LEU A 104 7.87 -5.13 -2.32
CA LEU A 104 6.97 -4.95 -1.19
C LEU A 104 5.56 -5.40 -1.57
N LEU A 105 5.02 -6.36 -0.82
CA LEU A 105 3.63 -6.79 -0.92
C LEU A 105 2.82 -6.24 0.25
N GLU A 106 1.72 -5.59 -0.04
CA GLU A 106 0.76 -5.08 0.93
C GLU A 106 -0.63 -5.62 0.61
N LEU A 107 -1.40 -5.98 1.64
CA LEU A 107 -2.77 -6.48 1.51
C LEU A 107 -3.73 -5.56 2.26
N ARG A 108 -4.92 -5.36 1.72
CA ARG A 108 -6.08 -4.82 2.44
C ARG A 108 -7.30 -5.68 2.17
N GLY A 109 -8.31 -5.54 3.02
CA GLY A 109 -9.59 -6.20 2.80
C GLY A 109 -10.74 -5.21 2.83
N GLN A 110 -11.83 -5.55 2.14
CA GLN A 110 -13.07 -4.80 2.18
C GLN A 110 -14.06 -5.52 3.10
N THR A 111 -14.61 -4.80 4.08
CA THR A 111 -15.63 -5.32 4.99
C THR A 111 -16.97 -5.49 4.29
N ARG A 112 -17.94 -6.12 4.97
CA ARG A 112 -19.34 -6.20 4.49
C ARG A 112 -19.99 -4.83 4.28
N SER A 113 -19.55 -3.81 5.02
CA SER A 113 -20.00 -2.42 4.86
C SER A 113 -19.29 -1.67 3.72
N ALA A 114 -18.61 -2.39 2.83
CA ALA A 114 -17.87 -1.85 1.69
C ALA A 114 -16.69 -0.92 2.07
N ARG A 115 -16.21 -0.99 3.32
CA ARG A 115 -15.09 -0.15 3.80
C ARG A 115 -13.78 -0.92 3.69
N TRP A 116 -12.75 -0.25 3.21
CA TRP A 116 -11.41 -0.84 3.16
C TRP A 116 -10.73 -0.74 4.52
N THR A 117 -10.10 -1.83 4.95
CA THR A 117 -9.12 -1.78 6.02
C THR A 117 -7.90 -0.98 5.57
N GLU A 118 -7.07 -0.55 6.51
CA GLU A 118 -5.71 -0.12 6.18
C GLU A 118 -4.94 -1.22 5.44
N TRP A 119 -3.98 -0.80 4.61
CA TRP A 119 -2.99 -1.71 4.04
C TRP A 119 -2.11 -2.32 5.15
N ARG A 120 -1.73 -3.58 4.96
CA ARG A 120 -0.84 -4.34 5.83
C ARG A 120 0.25 -4.99 5.01
N GLU A 121 1.49 -4.70 5.37
CA GLU A 121 2.69 -5.26 4.75
C GLU A 121 2.82 -6.77 5.07
N ALA A 122 3.11 -7.56 4.04
CA ALA A 122 3.56 -8.94 4.17
C ALA A 122 5.03 -8.97 4.57
N ARG A 123 5.29 -8.80 5.88
CA ARG A 123 6.65 -8.67 6.41
C ARG A 123 7.44 -9.96 6.22
N GLN A 124 8.72 -9.81 5.88
CA GLN A 124 9.66 -10.94 5.89
C GLN A 124 9.67 -11.61 7.26
N GLY A 125 9.61 -12.95 7.29
CA GLY A 125 9.55 -13.75 8.51
C GLY A 125 8.16 -13.88 9.15
N SER A 126 7.13 -13.25 8.60
CA SER A 126 5.73 -13.50 8.97
C SER A 126 5.06 -14.40 7.94
N ASP A 127 4.53 -15.54 8.36
CA ASP A 127 3.80 -16.46 7.48
C ASP A 127 2.41 -15.93 7.07
N GLU A 128 1.89 -14.93 7.79
CA GLU A 128 0.53 -14.43 7.64
C GLU A 128 0.47 -12.90 7.77
N VAL A 129 -0.41 -12.30 6.99
CA VAL A 129 -0.88 -10.93 7.13
C VAL A 129 -2.22 -10.95 7.87
N VAL A 130 -2.28 -10.23 8.98
CA VAL A 130 -3.51 -10.04 9.76
C VAL A 130 -4.14 -8.69 9.39
N LEU A 131 -5.31 -8.73 8.77
CA LEU A 131 -6.09 -7.56 8.43
C LEU A 131 -6.85 -7.04 9.67
N PRO A 132 -7.03 -5.71 9.79
CA PRO A 132 -7.76 -5.09 10.90
C PRO A 132 -9.20 -5.57 11.09
N ALA A 133 -9.85 -6.08 10.03
CA ALA A 133 -11.23 -6.53 10.08
C ALA A 133 -11.47 -7.74 9.17
N SER A 134 -12.49 -8.52 9.53
CA SER A 134 -13.04 -9.58 8.70
C SER A 134 -13.59 -9.03 7.38
N SER A 135 -13.06 -9.55 6.27
CA SER A 135 -13.27 -8.99 4.94
C SER A 135 -13.95 -9.99 4.00
N THR A 136 -14.76 -9.48 3.08
CA THR A 136 -15.44 -10.22 1.99
C THR A 136 -14.72 -10.09 0.65
N GLN A 137 -13.81 -9.11 0.54
CA GLN A 137 -12.93 -8.95 -0.61
C GLN A 137 -11.51 -8.68 -0.14
N LEU A 138 -10.53 -9.11 -0.93
CA LEU A 138 -9.10 -8.84 -0.72
C LEU A 138 -8.55 -8.02 -1.88
N GLN A 139 -7.56 -7.19 -1.59
CA GLN A 139 -6.78 -6.50 -2.61
C GLN A 139 -5.31 -6.52 -2.25
N ALA A 140 -4.45 -6.71 -3.25
CA ALA A 140 -3.01 -6.64 -3.10
C ALA A 140 -2.45 -5.42 -3.81
N ARG A 141 -1.42 -4.81 -3.19
CA ARG A 141 -0.54 -3.81 -3.80
C ARG A 141 0.86 -4.38 -3.81
N ILE A 142 1.47 -4.42 -4.99
CA ILE A 142 2.86 -4.82 -5.20
C ILE A 142 3.62 -3.54 -5.53
N THR A 143 4.67 -3.22 -4.78
CA THR A 143 5.61 -2.14 -5.09
C THR A 143 6.95 -2.76 -5.46
N LEU A 144 7.48 -2.33 -6.60
CA LEU A 144 8.73 -2.79 -7.17
C LEU A 144 9.72 -1.64 -7.12
N THR A 145 10.89 -1.88 -6.55
CA THR A 145 11.93 -0.86 -6.41
C THR A 145 13.24 -1.39 -6.97
N GLN A 146 14.02 -0.52 -7.62
CA GLN A 146 15.39 -0.78 -8.05
C GLN A 146 16.26 0.43 -7.72
N ARG A 147 17.32 0.21 -6.94
CA ARG A 147 18.36 1.20 -6.69
C ARG A 147 19.54 0.97 -7.63
N GLY A 148 19.99 2.04 -8.29
CA GLY A 148 21.12 2.00 -9.22
C GLY A 148 20.78 1.31 -10.55
N ALA A 149 21.82 0.98 -11.30
CA ALA A 149 21.69 0.38 -12.63
C ALA A 149 21.25 -1.09 -12.57
N GLY A 150 20.51 -1.54 -13.57
CA GLY A 150 20.11 -2.94 -13.72
C GLY A 150 18.66 -3.14 -14.13
N GLN A 151 18.32 -4.39 -14.43
CA GLN A 151 16.92 -4.77 -14.59
C GLN A 151 16.24 -4.71 -13.21
N GLY A 152 15.02 -4.18 -13.16
CA GLY A 152 14.23 -4.20 -11.93
C GLY A 152 13.63 -5.58 -11.66
N PRO A 153 12.98 -5.76 -10.50
CA PRO A 153 12.42 -7.05 -10.11
C PRO A 153 11.23 -7.46 -11.00
N GLU A 154 11.02 -8.76 -11.14
CA GLU A 154 9.86 -9.37 -11.80
C GLU A 154 9.11 -10.28 -10.81
N VAL A 155 7.82 -10.05 -10.63
CA VAL A 155 6.92 -10.94 -9.89
C VAL A 155 6.15 -11.78 -10.90
N TYR A 156 6.37 -13.09 -10.88
CA TYR A 156 5.78 -14.04 -11.83
C TYR A 156 4.78 -15.00 -11.17
N GLY A 157 4.40 -14.73 -9.92
CA GLY A 157 3.25 -15.38 -9.31
C GLY A 157 2.92 -14.82 -7.94
N LEU A 158 1.62 -14.67 -7.69
CA LEU A 158 1.07 -14.35 -6.38
C LEU A 158 -0.14 -15.23 -6.12
N ARG A 159 -0.14 -15.90 -4.97
CA ARG A 159 -1.27 -16.69 -4.48
C ARG A 159 -1.61 -16.27 -3.06
N LEU A 160 -2.88 -16.00 -2.80
CA LEU A 160 -3.39 -15.62 -1.48
C LEU A 160 -4.13 -16.81 -0.88
N LEU A 161 -3.63 -17.33 0.24
CA LEU A 161 -4.26 -18.41 0.99
C LEU A 161 -5.01 -17.82 2.19
N VAL A 162 -6.32 -18.06 2.27
CA VAL A 162 -7.09 -17.71 3.48
C VAL A 162 -6.84 -18.80 4.50
N VAL A 163 -6.13 -18.44 5.57
CA VAL A 163 -5.91 -19.36 6.69
C VAL A 163 -7.20 -19.45 7.48
N ASP A 164 -7.55 -20.68 7.89
CA ASP A 164 -8.82 -21.03 8.53
C ASP A 164 -9.29 -19.92 9.49
N PRO A 165 -10.46 -19.28 9.24
CA PRO A 165 -10.94 -18.22 10.10
C PRO A 165 -11.21 -18.87 11.45
N ALA A 166 -10.33 -18.66 12.43
CA ALA A 166 -10.56 -19.09 13.79
C ALA A 166 -12.00 -18.71 14.17
N ARG A 167 -12.80 -19.71 14.56
CA ARG A 167 -14.19 -19.52 15.00
C ARG A 167 -14.25 -18.31 15.93
N GLY A 168 -14.90 -17.25 15.48
CA GLY A 168 -15.20 -16.07 16.27
C GLY A 168 -13.99 -15.18 16.56
N GLN A 169 -13.84 -14.13 15.76
CA GLN A 169 -13.51 -12.81 16.31
C GLN A 169 -14.55 -11.82 15.79
N PRO A 170 -14.96 -10.85 16.64
CA PRO A 170 -16.18 -10.10 16.42
C PRO A 170 -16.15 -9.37 15.08
N GLU A 171 -17.33 -9.30 14.46
CA GLU A 171 -17.68 -8.18 13.58
C GLU A 171 -17.15 -6.91 14.24
N ALA A 172 -16.34 -6.13 13.51
CA ALA A 172 -15.57 -5.01 14.06
C ALA A 172 -16.38 -4.31 15.14
N GLU A 173 -15.87 -4.29 16.39
CA GLU A 173 -16.52 -3.52 17.46
C GLU A 173 -16.82 -2.12 16.91
N PRO A 174 -18.00 -1.53 17.21
CA PRO A 174 -18.29 -0.18 16.79
C PRO A 174 -17.16 0.73 17.25
N ALA A 175 -16.35 1.17 16.30
CA ALA A 175 -15.14 1.92 16.56
C ALA A 175 -15.51 3.35 16.98
N PRO A 176 -14.72 3.97 17.88
CA PRO A 176 -14.95 5.33 18.35
C PRO A 176 -14.95 6.35 17.20
N LYS A 177 -15.50 7.55 17.49
CA LYS A 177 -15.39 8.75 16.64
C LYS A 177 -13.99 8.88 16.02
N PRO A 178 -13.87 9.41 14.79
CA PRO A 178 -12.58 9.46 14.12
C PRO A 178 -11.59 10.27 14.95
N LEU A 179 -10.39 9.73 15.11
CA LEU A 179 -9.35 10.40 15.89
C LEU A 179 -9.07 11.78 15.27
N THR A 180 -9.01 12.79 16.13
CA THR A 180 -8.56 14.13 15.76
C THR A 180 -7.27 14.47 16.49
N THR A 181 -6.24 14.88 15.75
CA THR A 181 -4.92 15.22 16.29
C THR A 181 -4.49 16.59 15.81
N ARG A 182 -3.81 17.34 16.66
CA ARG A 182 -3.12 18.58 16.26
C ARG A 182 -1.73 18.25 15.75
N VAL A 183 -1.45 18.51 14.47
CA VAL A 183 -0.16 18.23 13.81
C VAL A 183 0.33 19.45 13.06
N PHE A 184 1.65 19.55 12.89
CA PHE A 184 2.25 20.62 12.09
C PHE A 184 2.12 20.27 10.61
N ALA A 185 1.50 21.16 9.83
CA ALA A 185 1.30 20.98 8.40
C ALA A 185 2.31 21.80 7.59
N THR A 186 2.83 21.19 6.54
CA THR A 186 3.69 21.83 5.55
C THR A 186 3.04 21.81 4.17
N ARG A 187 3.37 22.80 3.34
CA ARG A 187 3.05 22.75 1.90
C ARG A 187 3.97 21.76 1.20
N ILE A 188 3.43 20.90 0.34
CA ILE A 188 4.21 19.92 -0.42
C ILE A 188 5.08 20.57 -1.52
N GLY A 189 4.52 21.48 -2.32
CA GLY A 189 5.27 22.26 -3.31
C GLY A 189 5.88 21.49 -4.48
N GLN A 190 5.32 20.34 -4.85
CA GLN A 190 5.88 19.37 -5.81
C GLN A 190 5.07 19.26 -7.12
N ILE A 191 4.58 20.38 -7.66
CA ILE A 191 3.84 20.38 -8.94
C ILE A 191 4.72 19.78 -10.05
N GLY A 192 4.17 18.82 -10.79
CA GLY A 192 4.84 18.06 -11.85
C GLY A 192 5.41 16.71 -11.39
N ASP A 193 5.67 16.52 -10.10
CA ASP A 193 6.18 15.27 -9.55
C ASP A 193 5.08 14.20 -9.45
N LYS A 194 5.49 12.97 -9.11
CA LYS A 194 4.58 11.84 -8.90
C LYS A 194 4.35 11.64 -7.41
N THR A 195 3.09 11.57 -7.01
CA THR A 195 2.71 11.09 -5.67
C THR A 195 3.02 9.60 -5.53
N ALA A 196 3.05 9.09 -4.30
CA ALA A 196 3.25 7.67 -4.01
C ALA A 196 2.19 6.75 -4.62
N ASN A 197 0.98 7.25 -4.91
CA ASN A 197 -0.04 6.50 -5.67
C ASN A 197 0.05 6.68 -7.19
N GLY A 198 1.08 7.36 -7.71
CA GLY A 198 1.36 7.48 -9.14
C GLY A 198 0.62 8.60 -9.86
N HIS A 199 -0.11 9.46 -9.15
CA HIS A 199 -0.73 10.66 -9.71
C HIS A 199 0.33 11.72 -10.04
N THR A 200 0.12 12.47 -11.12
CA THR A 200 1.00 13.60 -11.46
C THR A 200 0.44 14.86 -10.85
N ILE A 201 1.19 15.48 -9.94
CA ILE A 201 0.71 16.63 -9.19
C ILE A 201 0.44 17.80 -10.14
N GLY A 202 -0.83 18.16 -10.28
CA GLY A 202 -1.31 19.34 -10.97
C GLY A 202 -1.47 20.52 -10.02
N SER A 203 -1.52 21.73 -10.59
CA SER A 203 -1.68 22.94 -9.80
C SER A 203 -3.05 23.06 -9.12
N ALA A 204 -4.07 22.33 -9.57
CA ALA A 204 -5.43 22.38 -9.02
C ALA A 204 -5.74 21.28 -7.99
N ASP A 205 -4.75 20.44 -7.67
CA ASP A 205 -4.98 19.24 -6.87
C ASP A 205 -5.22 19.56 -5.40
N ARG A 206 -6.09 18.74 -4.80
CA ARG A 206 -6.46 18.80 -3.39
C ARG A 206 -6.22 17.44 -2.76
N PHE A 207 -5.03 17.22 -2.24
CA PHE A 207 -4.63 16.00 -1.54
C PHE A 207 -3.71 16.29 -0.36
N VAL A 208 -3.47 15.26 0.44
CA VAL A 208 -2.47 15.28 1.50
C VAL A 208 -1.49 14.12 1.35
N ALA A 209 -0.30 14.29 1.93
CA ALA A 209 0.61 13.19 2.25
C ALA A 209 0.52 12.88 3.74
N LEU A 210 0.45 11.59 4.08
CA LEU A 210 0.62 11.11 5.45
C LEU A 210 1.82 10.18 5.54
N PRO A 211 2.54 10.15 6.68
CA PRO A 211 3.85 9.50 6.75
C PRO A 211 3.76 7.98 6.85
N SER A 212 2.73 7.35 6.28
CA SER A 212 2.57 5.91 6.20
C SER A 212 1.80 5.48 4.95
N ARG A 213 2.20 4.34 4.38
CA ARG A 213 1.54 3.70 3.24
C ARG A 213 0.19 3.06 3.58
N ARG A 214 -0.11 2.91 4.88
CA ARG A 214 -1.29 2.18 5.40
C ARG A 214 -2.63 2.81 5.00
N ALA A 215 -2.66 4.12 4.80
CA ALA A 215 -3.84 4.88 4.39
C ALA A 215 -3.67 5.53 3.00
N LEU A 216 -2.84 4.95 2.14
CA LEU A 216 -2.61 5.45 0.78
C LEU A 216 -3.70 4.95 -0.18
N ASN A 217 -4.45 5.85 -0.81
CA ASN A 217 -5.42 5.49 -1.84
C ASN A 217 -4.73 4.99 -3.10
N ALA A 218 -5.32 4.02 -3.79
CA ALA A 218 -4.98 3.74 -5.18
C ALA A 218 -5.35 4.95 -6.05
N ASN A 219 -4.65 5.15 -7.18
CA ASN A 219 -4.97 6.24 -8.11
C ASN A 219 -6.17 5.84 -8.99
N THR A 220 -7.33 5.90 -8.36
CA THR A 220 -8.64 5.61 -8.94
C THR A 220 -9.62 6.68 -8.46
N THR A 221 -10.88 6.62 -8.89
CA THR A 221 -11.94 7.49 -8.36
C THR A 221 -12.36 7.14 -6.92
N GLU A 222 -11.93 5.99 -6.39
CA GLU A 222 -12.22 5.59 -5.00
C GLU A 222 -11.43 6.43 -3.99
N ARG A 223 -12.10 6.90 -2.94
CA ARG A 223 -11.53 7.71 -1.86
C ARG A 223 -11.71 6.99 -0.52
N ALA A 224 -11.04 5.84 -0.38
CA ALA A 224 -11.12 4.99 0.80
C ALA A 224 -10.54 5.64 2.07
N TYR A 225 -9.53 6.50 1.91
CA TYR A 225 -8.86 7.19 3.00
C TYR A 225 -8.86 8.70 2.77
N GLU A 226 -9.51 9.42 3.68
CA GLU A 226 -9.62 10.86 3.65
C GLU A 226 -9.35 11.44 5.04
N VAL A 227 -8.86 12.68 5.06
CA VAL A 227 -8.74 13.47 6.27
C VAL A 227 -9.60 14.71 6.16
N LYS A 228 -10.18 15.13 7.29
CA LYS A 228 -10.68 16.49 7.45
C LYS A 228 -9.60 17.32 8.13
N ILE A 229 -9.17 18.39 7.49
CA ILE A 229 -8.22 19.36 8.03
C ILE A 229 -8.99 20.61 8.42
N CYS A 230 -8.74 21.13 9.63
CA CYS A 230 -9.25 22.41 10.08
C CYS A 230 -8.11 23.35 10.47
N TYR A 231 -8.13 24.56 9.92
CA TYR A 231 -7.21 25.66 10.23
C TYR A 231 -8.00 26.95 10.46
N ALA A 232 -7.79 27.58 11.61
CA ALA A 232 -8.62 28.69 12.10
C ALA A 232 -10.13 28.36 11.97
N THR A 233 -10.88 29.09 11.15
CA THR A 233 -12.32 28.88 10.93
C THR A 233 -12.63 28.04 9.69
N ARG A 234 -11.61 27.60 8.93
CA ARG A 234 -11.78 26.86 7.67
C ARG A 234 -11.54 25.38 7.89
N CYS A 235 -12.34 24.55 7.23
CA CYS A 235 -12.12 23.11 7.19
C CYS A 235 -12.34 22.57 5.78
N VAL A 236 -11.58 21.56 5.41
CA VAL A 236 -11.64 20.91 4.10
C VAL A 236 -11.37 19.42 4.25
N VAL A 237 -11.99 18.60 3.40
CA VAL A 237 -11.75 17.16 3.32
C VAL A 237 -10.91 16.87 2.08
N ALA A 238 -9.83 16.11 2.24
CA ALA A 238 -8.92 15.77 1.16
C ALA A 238 -8.53 14.27 1.21
N PRO A 239 -8.32 13.64 0.05
CA PRO A 239 -7.84 12.27 -0.03
C PRO A 239 -6.33 12.21 0.23
N ILE A 240 -5.87 11.03 0.66
CA ILE A 240 -4.44 10.77 0.86
C ILE A 240 -3.88 10.14 -0.42
N TRP A 241 -2.99 10.84 -1.10
CA TRP A 241 -2.38 10.40 -2.37
C TRP A 241 -0.88 10.17 -2.29
N ASP A 242 -0.22 10.68 -1.26
CA ASP A 242 1.22 10.60 -1.13
C ASP A 242 1.67 10.12 0.26
N VAL A 243 2.94 9.77 0.38
CA VAL A 243 3.53 9.23 1.61
C VAL A 243 4.70 10.09 2.07
N GLY A 244 4.56 10.62 3.27
CA GLY A 244 5.44 11.62 3.87
C GLY A 244 4.60 12.54 4.78
N PRO A 245 5.20 13.49 5.51
CA PRO A 245 6.60 13.93 5.47
C PRO A 245 7.54 13.06 6.32
N TRP A 246 8.84 13.10 5.99
CA TRP A 246 9.97 12.47 6.69
C TRP A 246 9.97 10.94 6.76
N ASN A 247 8.88 10.35 7.21
CA ASN A 247 8.73 8.92 7.41
C ASN A 247 7.76 8.32 6.38
N ILE A 248 7.84 7.01 6.20
CA ILE A 248 6.94 6.23 5.35
C ILE A 248 6.24 5.07 6.09
N ARG A 249 6.51 4.94 7.40
CA ARG A 249 5.93 3.91 8.28
C ARG A 249 5.40 4.49 9.60
N ASP A 250 5.03 5.76 9.62
CA ASP A 250 4.50 6.48 10.77
C ASP A 250 2.99 6.65 10.69
N ASP A 251 2.26 5.60 11.01
CA ASP A 251 0.81 5.65 11.16
C ASP A 251 0.42 6.15 12.55
N TYR A 252 0.89 7.35 12.91
CA TYR A 252 0.76 7.91 14.26
C TYR A 252 -0.70 8.07 14.74
N TRP A 253 -1.68 8.00 13.84
CA TRP A 253 -3.11 7.93 14.21
C TRP A 253 -3.51 6.61 14.85
N ASN A 254 -2.73 5.55 14.69
CA ASN A 254 -2.96 4.26 15.31
C ASN A 254 -2.43 4.22 16.75
N ALA A 255 -3.14 3.49 17.61
CA ALA A 255 -2.70 3.25 18.97
C ALA A 255 -1.42 2.40 18.99
N ALA A 256 -0.67 2.46 20.10
CA ALA A 256 0.61 1.75 20.27
C ALA A 256 0.55 0.26 19.89
N ALA A 257 -0.56 -0.42 20.19
CA ALA A 257 -0.72 -1.85 19.91
C ALA A 257 -0.78 -2.19 18.40
N THR A 258 -1.11 -1.23 17.54
CA THR A 258 -1.30 -1.46 16.11
C THR A 258 -0.39 -0.61 15.22
N ARG A 259 0.24 0.44 15.77
CA ARG A 259 1.20 1.32 15.08
C ARG A 259 2.36 0.51 14.47
N ASP A 260 2.75 0.86 13.24
CA ASP A 260 3.77 0.18 12.44
C ASP A 260 5.18 0.33 13.02
N MET A 261 5.54 1.56 13.37
CA MET A 261 6.80 1.93 14.01
C MET A 261 6.56 2.94 15.13
N TRP A 262 7.53 3.07 16.04
CA TRP A 262 7.49 4.03 17.15
C TRP A 262 6.27 3.87 18.07
N ALA A 263 5.92 2.63 18.37
CA ALA A 263 4.82 2.26 19.26
C ALA A 263 4.96 2.81 20.69
N ASP A 264 6.16 3.22 21.09
CA ASP A 264 6.47 3.89 22.34
C ASP A 264 6.06 5.38 22.37
N LEU A 265 5.80 6.00 21.22
CA LEU A 265 5.27 7.36 21.16
C LEU A 265 3.75 7.38 21.41
N PRO A 266 3.22 8.41 22.10
CA PRO A 266 1.79 8.59 22.27
C PRO A 266 1.03 8.56 20.93
N GLN A 267 -0.18 7.98 20.94
CA GLN A 267 -1.09 8.05 19.80
C GLN A 267 -1.35 9.51 19.43
N GLY A 268 -1.30 9.80 18.14
CA GLY A 268 -1.48 11.13 17.59
C GLY A 268 -0.23 11.99 17.55
N LYS A 269 0.91 11.52 18.07
CA LYS A 269 2.21 12.22 17.99
C LYS A 269 3.02 11.69 16.79
N PRO A 270 3.21 12.50 15.72
CA PRO A 270 4.12 12.16 14.64
C PRO A 270 5.54 11.97 15.17
N GLN A 271 6.27 11.00 14.63
CA GLN A 271 7.65 10.77 14.99
C GLN A 271 8.54 11.95 14.60
N ALA A 272 8.31 12.57 13.44
CA ALA A 272 9.08 13.74 13.01
C ALA A 272 8.93 14.92 13.98
N GLN A 273 7.74 15.11 14.56
CA GLN A 273 7.52 16.07 15.63
C GLN A 273 8.35 15.74 16.87
N ALA A 274 8.34 14.49 17.33
CA ALA A 274 9.15 14.04 18.47
C ALA A 274 10.65 14.18 18.21
N ALA A 275 11.10 13.85 17.00
CA ALA A 275 12.50 13.96 16.59
C ALA A 275 12.96 15.41 16.57
N TYR A 276 12.16 16.31 16.02
CA TYR A 276 12.50 17.73 15.90
C TYR A 276 12.48 18.47 17.24
N LEU A 277 11.46 18.23 18.08
CA LEU A 277 11.27 18.97 19.33
C LEU A 277 12.02 18.36 20.52
N ASP A 278 12.07 17.02 20.58
CA ASP A 278 12.55 16.29 21.77
C ASP A 278 13.85 15.50 21.50
N GLY A 279 14.37 15.53 20.27
CA GLY A 279 15.56 14.76 19.89
C GLY A 279 15.33 13.25 19.80
N TYR A 280 14.06 12.80 19.76
CA TYR A 280 13.70 11.39 19.62
C TYR A 280 14.38 10.75 18.41
N ASN A 281 14.80 9.48 18.52
CA ASN A 281 15.59 8.79 17.49
C ASN A 281 16.82 9.61 17.04
N THR A 282 17.50 10.27 17.98
CA THR A 282 18.64 11.18 17.70
C THR A 282 18.31 12.34 16.75
N GLY A 283 17.03 12.74 16.68
CA GLY A 283 16.54 13.76 15.75
C GLY A 283 16.45 13.30 14.29
N ARG A 284 16.26 12.00 14.06
CA ARG A 284 16.27 11.39 12.71
C ARG A 284 14.98 10.67 12.35
N ASP A 285 14.68 10.60 11.06
CA ASP A 285 13.56 9.84 10.49
C ASP A 285 13.89 8.34 10.28
N ASP A 286 12.97 7.57 9.71
CA ASP A 286 13.13 6.14 9.38
C ASP A 286 14.24 5.84 8.35
N ARG A 287 14.70 6.86 7.62
CA ARG A 287 15.81 6.79 6.66
C ARG A 287 17.10 7.40 7.21
N ALA A 288 17.16 7.62 8.52
CA ALA A 288 18.29 8.21 9.24
C ALA A 288 18.65 9.66 8.80
N ARG A 289 17.78 10.35 8.06
CA ARG A 289 17.98 11.76 7.71
C ARG A 289 17.67 12.62 8.93
N LYS A 290 18.40 13.71 9.12
CA LYS A 290 18.11 14.67 10.19
C LYS A 290 16.79 15.38 9.90
N VAL A 291 15.82 15.26 10.81
CA VAL A 291 14.53 15.93 10.71
C VAL A 291 14.72 17.44 10.88
N ARG A 292 14.16 18.24 9.97
CA ARG A 292 14.36 19.70 9.92
C ARG A 292 13.13 20.52 10.29
N ASN A 293 11.98 19.89 10.43
CA ASN A 293 10.75 20.50 10.91
C ASN A 293 9.85 19.41 11.54
N PRO A 294 8.85 19.77 12.34
CA PRO A 294 8.02 18.79 13.05
C PRO A 294 6.82 18.30 12.22
N ALA A 295 6.89 18.38 10.89
CA ALA A 295 5.74 18.12 10.03
C ALA A 295 5.19 16.70 10.21
N GLY A 296 3.87 16.61 10.37
CA GLY A 296 3.13 15.34 10.44
C GLY A 296 2.24 15.10 9.22
N ILE A 297 2.05 16.12 8.38
CA ILE A 297 1.21 16.06 7.18
C ILE A 297 1.73 17.09 6.16
N ASP A 298 1.76 16.70 4.88
CA ASP A 298 1.97 17.64 3.78
C ASP A 298 0.65 17.90 3.06
N LEU A 299 0.43 19.15 2.64
CA LEU A 299 -0.78 19.61 1.97
C LEU A 299 -0.45 20.04 0.53
N ALA A 300 -1.30 19.65 -0.42
CA ALA A 300 -1.25 20.15 -1.79
C ALA A 300 -1.38 21.68 -1.85
N ASP A 301 -0.81 22.29 -2.89
CA ASP A 301 -0.68 23.75 -3.00
C ASP A 301 -2.03 24.48 -2.90
N GLU A 302 -3.05 24.08 -3.67
CA GLU A 302 -4.35 24.75 -3.63
C GLU A 302 -5.13 24.47 -2.34
N LEU A 303 -4.98 23.26 -1.78
CA LEU A 303 -5.54 22.93 -0.48
C LEU A 303 -5.00 23.86 0.62
N PHE A 304 -3.69 24.14 0.56
CA PHE A 304 -2.98 24.99 1.50
C PHE A 304 -3.41 26.46 1.36
N TRP A 305 -3.31 27.02 0.15
CA TRP A 305 -3.55 28.45 -0.08
C TRP A 305 -5.03 28.82 -0.17
N GLN A 306 -5.80 28.13 -1.02
CA GLN A 306 -7.19 28.53 -1.30
C GLN A 306 -8.15 27.98 -0.25
N ASP A 307 -8.09 26.67 -0.01
CA ASP A 307 -9.12 26.01 0.79
C ASP A 307 -8.93 26.32 2.28
N LEU A 308 -7.69 26.23 2.78
CA LEU A 308 -7.37 26.51 4.19
C LEU A 308 -6.94 27.96 4.46
N GLY A 309 -6.58 28.75 3.44
CA GLY A 309 -6.15 30.13 3.64
C GLY A 309 -4.84 30.27 4.43
N MET A 310 -4.02 29.22 4.46
CA MET A 310 -2.74 29.23 5.17
C MET A 310 -1.75 30.13 4.43
N THR A 311 -1.00 30.96 5.14
CA THR A 311 0.06 31.80 4.54
C THR A 311 1.47 31.28 4.83
N THR A 312 1.59 30.35 5.79
CA THR A 312 2.83 29.71 6.23
C THR A 312 2.51 28.37 6.87
N ASN A 313 3.51 27.50 7.01
CA ASN A 313 3.39 26.23 7.70
C ASN A 313 2.98 26.47 9.16
N ASP A 314 2.00 25.73 9.65
CA ASP A 314 1.42 25.93 10.97
C ASP A 314 0.70 24.67 11.46
N TRP A 315 0.25 24.68 12.70
CA TRP A 315 -0.52 23.62 13.32
C TRP A 315 -1.96 23.59 12.82
N VAL A 316 -2.42 22.41 12.41
CA VAL A 316 -3.79 22.15 11.99
C VAL A 316 -4.38 21.02 12.85
N ASN A 317 -5.70 20.98 12.95
CA ASN A 317 -6.40 19.82 13.49
C ASN A 317 -6.77 18.89 12.34
N VAL A 318 -6.38 17.62 12.42
CA VAL A 318 -6.62 16.61 11.40
C VAL A 318 -7.47 15.49 11.99
N THR A 319 -8.61 15.22 11.35
CA THR A 319 -9.49 14.10 11.68
C THR A 319 -9.34 13.00 10.62
N TYR A 320 -9.02 11.78 11.03
CA TYR A 320 -8.76 10.63 10.14
C TYR A 320 -10.05 9.84 9.87
N LEU A 321 -10.73 10.14 8.77
CA LEU A 321 -12.13 9.76 8.57
C LEU A 321 -12.37 8.25 8.40
N TRP A 322 -11.35 7.49 8.00
CA TRP A 322 -11.46 6.03 7.88
C TRP A 322 -11.29 5.30 9.22
N THR A 323 -10.82 6.00 10.27
CA THR A 323 -10.67 5.39 11.60
C THR A 323 -11.99 5.35 12.38
N ASP A 324 -12.99 6.10 11.93
CA ASP A 324 -14.40 6.01 12.36
C ASP A 324 -15.14 4.92 11.61
N VAL A 325 -16.26 4.42 12.13
CA VAL A 325 -17.26 3.61 11.42
C VAL A 325 -18.60 4.33 11.15
N GLU A 326 -18.78 5.59 11.56
CA GLU A 326 -20.09 6.26 11.57
C GLU A 326 -20.35 7.33 10.47
N ALA A 327 -19.52 7.43 9.43
CA ALA A 327 -19.80 8.34 8.32
C ALA A 327 -20.51 7.63 7.15
N LEU A 328 -21.85 7.61 7.20
CA LEU A 328 -22.83 7.86 6.11
C LEU A 328 -24.17 7.18 6.43
N LEU A 329 -25.01 7.88 7.19
CA LEU A 329 -26.47 7.90 6.96
C LEU A 329 -26.77 9.04 6.00
#